data_AF-A0A7V9A5M4-F1
#
_entry.id   AF-A0A7V9A5M4-F1
#
_cell.length_a   1.000
_cell.length_b   1.000
_cell.length_c   1.000
_cell.angle_alpha   90.00
_cell.angle_beta   90.00
_cell.angle_gamma   90.00
#
_symmetry.space_group_name_H-M   'P 1'
#
loop_
_entity.id
_entity.type
_entity.pdbx_description
1 polymer ?
#
loop_
_entity_poly.entity_id
_entity_poly.type
_entity_poly.pdbx_seq_one_letter_code
_entity_poly.pdbx_strand_id
1 'polypeptide(L)'
;MKKKREYELCAGRLKALADPDRLRIVEQLFSGPMNVSQLSEVLSEEIVKISHHLGVLRHADVVQTEKQGRFVIYSLHPDVAAVGKDESMEQARRIDFGCCSIDLESM
;
A
#
# COMPACT_ATOMS: atom_id res chain seq x y z
N MET A 1 -15.95 6.53 22.67
CA MET A 1 -16.34 5.70 21.51
C MET A 1 -15.48 5.93 20.26
N LYS A 2 -15.06 7.17 19.92
CA LYS A 2 -14.18 7.46 18.77
C LYS A 2 -12.87 6.64 18.75
N LYS A 3 -12.18 6.57 19.90
CA LYS A 3 -10.89 5.87 20.05
C LYS A 3 -10.91 4.38 19.69
N LYS A 4 -12.02 3.66 19.94
CA LYS A 4 -12.13 2.22 19.63
C LYS A 4 -12.09 1.96 18.11
N ARG A 5 -12.80 2.79 17.34
CA ARG A 5 -12.85 2.70 15.88
C ARG A 5 -11.48 2.99 15.24
N GLU A 6 -10.74 3.95 15.79
CA GLU A 6 -9.37 4.25 15.35
C GLU A 6 -8.44 3.05 15.55
N TYR A 7 -8.51 2.37 16.71
CA TYR A 7 -7.72 1.16 16.95
C TYR A 7 -8.13 -0.01 16.05
N GLU A 8 -9.43 -0.17 15.76
CA GLU A 8 -9.92 -1.21 14.84
C GLU A 8 -9.39 -0.99 13.41
N LEU A 9 -9.40 0.26 12.93
CA LEU A 9 -8.82 0.63 11.63
C LEU A 9 -7.31 0.36 11.61
N CYS A 10 -6.61 0.83 12.64
CA CYS A 10 -5.16 0.68 12.80
C CYS A 10 -4.76 -0.81 12.78
N ALA A 11 -5.44 -1.64 13.57
CA ALA A 11 -5.23 -3.08 13.62
C ALA A 11 -5.56 -3.77 12.29
N GLY A 12 -6.62 -3.34 11.60
CA GLY A 12 -7.01 -3.86 10.29
C GLY A 12 -5.92 -3.62 9.23
N ARG A 13 -5.38 -2.40 9.16
CA ARG A 13 -4.28 -2.05 8.25
C ARG A 13 -2.99 -2.81 8.59
N LEU A 14 -2.61 -2.88 9.87
CA LEU A 14 -1.43 -3.63 10.31
C LEU A 14 -1.56 -5.12 9.97
N LYS A 15 -2.73 -5.72 10.16
CA LYS A 15 -2.99 -7.12 9.78
C LYS A 15 -2.89 -7.31 8.26
N ALA A 16 -3.34 -6.35 7.47
CA ALA A 16 -3.18 -6.38 6.03
C ALA A 16 -1.72 -6.22 5.58
N LEU A 17 -0.85 -5.56 6.35
CA LEU A 17 0.57 -5.44 6.01
C LEU A 17 1.46 -6.54 6.61
N ALA A 18 0.98 -7.34 7.55
CA ALA A 18 1.75 -8.41 8.19
C ALA A 18 1.96 -9.64 7.26
N ASP A 19 2.55 -9.41 6.09
CA ASP A 19 2.85 -10.41 5.07
C ASP A 19 3.91 -9.90 4.08
N PRO A 20 4.89 -10.74 3.72
CA PRO A 20 6.05 -10.31 2.95
C PRO A 20 5.69 -9.81 1.55
N ASP A 21 4.79 -10.50 0.84
CA ASP A 21 4.44 -10.11 -0.53
C ASP A 21 3.61 -8.84 -0.56
N ARG A 22 2.75 -8.62 0.44
CA ARG A 22 2.01 -7.37 0.61
C ARG A 22 2.92 -6.19 0.94
N LEU A 23 3.96 -6.38 1.76
CA LEU A 23 4.96 -5.35 2.00
C LEU A 23 5.73 -5.00 0.72
N ARG A 24 6.15 -6.01 -0.06
CA ARG A 24 6.82 -5.80 -1.35
C ARG A 24 5.92 -5.04 -2.35
N ILE A 25 4.63 -5.36 -2.42
CA ILE A 25 3.68 -4.61 -3.27
C ILE A 25 3.60 -3.15 -2.83
N VAL A 26 3.42 -2.89 -1.54
CA VAL A 26 3.33 -1.53 -0.99
C VAL A 26 4.61 -0.74 -1.24
N GLU A 27 5.77 -1.39 -1.10
CA GLU A 27 7.07 -0.80 -1.42
C GLU A 27 7.16 -0.35 -2.89
N GLN A 28 6.72 -1.19 -3.83
CA GLN A 28 6.69 -0.80 -5.25
C GLN A 28 5.73 0.37 -5.49
N LEU A 29 4.58 0.40 -4.82
CA LEU A 29 3.60 1.48 -4.95
C LEU A 29 4.04 2.81 -4.31
N PHE A 30 5.03 2.81 -3.42
CA PHE A 30 5.71 4.04 -2.99
C PHE A 30 6.48 4.71 -4.13
N SER A 31 6.98 3.91 -5.09
CA SER A 31 7.71 4.42 -6.25
C SER A 31 6.78 4.93 -7.35
N GLY A 32 5.48 4.62 -7.28
CA GLY A 32 4.47 5.17 -8.15
C GLY A 32 3.29 4.21 -8.39
N PRO A 33 2.18 4.71 -8.99
CA PRO A 33 1.03 3.88 -9.33
C PRO A 33 1.36 2.81 -10.38
N MET A 34 0.87 1.59 -10.18
CA MET A 34 1.13 0.45 -11.08
C MET A 34 -0.13 -0.39 -11.30
N ASN A 35 -0.23 -1.05 -12.46
CA ASN A 35 -1.25 -2.08 -12.69
C ASN A 35 -0.78 -3.47 -12.23
N VAL A 36 -1.71 -4.43 -12.18
CA VAL A 36 -1.42 -5.80 -11.70
C VAL A 36 -0.36 -6.53 -12.54
N SER A 37 -0.29 -6.30 -13.86
CA SER A 37 0.71 -6.92 -14.73
C SER A 37 2.10 -6.36 -14.44
N GLN A 38 2.22 -5.04 -14.26
CA GLN A 38 3.49 -4.39 -13.88
C GLN A 38 4.00 -4.90 -12.54
N LEU A 39 3.11 -5.02 -11.53
CA LEU A 39 3.48 -5.57 -10.22
C LEU A 39 3.90 -7.03 -10.31
N SER A 40 3.19 -7.84 -11.10
CA SER A 40 3.55 -9.23 -11.37
C SER A 40 4.93 -9.37 -12.00
N GLU A 41 5.25 -8.52 -12.98
CA GLU A 41 6.57 -8.48 -13.64
C GLU A 41 7.68 -8.07 -12.67
N VAL A 42 7.52 -6.94 -11.97
CA VAL A 42 8.56 -6.40 -11.07
C VAL A 42 8.81 -7.31 -9.87
N LEU A 43 7.76 -7.93 -9.33
CA LEU A 43 7.90 -8.82 -8.18
C LEU A 43 8.25 -10.28 -8.56
N SER A 44 8.20 -10.60 -9.86
CA SER A 44 8.38 -11.96 -10.40
C SER A 44 7.41 -12.96 -9.77
N GLU A 45 6.14 -12.58 -9.69
CA GLU A 45 5.07 -13.33 -9.01
C GLU A 45 3.85 -13.48 -9.92
N GLU A 46 3.03 -14.49 -9.70
CA GLU A 46 1.85 -14.74 -10.52
C GLU A 46 0.77 -13.65 -10.38
N ILE A 47 0.15 -13.25 -11.50
CA ILE A 47 -0.94 -12.27 -11.52
C ILE A 47 -2.07 -12.64 -10.54
N VAL A 48 -2.42 -13.92 -10.43
CA VAL A 48 -3.49 -14.39 -9.52
C VAL A 48 -3.12 -14.10 -8.05
N LYS A 49 -1.86 -14.35 -7.68
CA LYS A 49 -1.34 -14.09 -6.34
C LYS A 49 -1.29 -12.58 -6.04
N ILE A 50 -0.77 -11.78 -6.97
CA ILE A 50 -0.75 -10.32 -6.82
C ILE A 50 -2.17 -9.75 -6.71
N SER A 51 -3.10 -10.20 -7.56
CA SER A 51 -4.50 -9.76 -7.51
C SER A 51 -5.16 -10.10 -6.17
N HIS A 52 -4.89 -11.28 -5.62
CA HIS A 52 -5.37 -11.67 -4.30
C HIS A 52 -4.84 -10.71 -3.21
N HIS A 53 -3.53 -10.46 -3.20
CA HIS A 53 -2.91 -9.54 -2.24
C HIS A 53 -3.42 -8.09 -2.37
N LEU A 54 -3.57 -7.58 -3.59
CA LEU A 54 -4.16 -6.27 -3.86
C LEU A 54 -5.61 -6.18 -3.38
N GLY A 55 -6.37 -7.28 -3.51
CA GLY A 55 -7.71 -7.41 -2.93
C GLY A 55 -7.69 -7.19 -1.42
N VAL A 56 -6.81 -7.91 -0.69
CA VAL A 56 -6.67 -7.77 0.77
C VAL A 56 -6.28 -6.34 1.17
N LEU A 57 -5.28 -5.76 0.49
CA LEU A 57 -4.82 -4.40 0.76
C LEU A 57 -5.92 -3.35 0.50
N ARG A 58 -6.71 -3.54 -0.56
CA ARG A 58 -7.83 -2.65 -0.89
C ARG A 58 -8.94 -2.72 0.15
N HIS A 59 -9.28 -3.90 0.65
CA HIS A 59 -10.30 -4.05 1.70
C HIS A 59 -9.88 -3.41 3.03
N ALA A 60 -8.57 -3.23 3.25
CA ALA A 60 -8.03 -2.58 4.43
C ALA A 60 -7.73 -1.08 4.22
N ASP A 61 -8.19 -0.49 3.09
CA ASP A 61 -7.93 0.90 2.71
C ASP A 61 -6.43 1.26 2.69
N VAL A 62 -5.56 0.29 2.37
CA VAL A 62 -4.11 0.51 2.21
C VAL A 62 -3.79 1.00 0.79
N VAL A 63 -4.52 0.49 -0.19
CA VAL A 63 -4.41 0.88 -1.60
C VAL A 63 -5.76 1.33 -2.12
N GLN A 64 -5.72 2.20 -3.11
CA GLN A 64 -6.87 2.62 -3.89
C GLN A 64 -6.65 2.26 -5.36
N THR A 65 -7.75 2.28 -6.13
CA THR A 65 -7.73 1.90 -7.55
C THR A 65 -8.38 2.95 -8.42
N GLU A 66 -7.80 3.17 -9.59
CA GLU A 66 -8.40 3.97 -10.65
C GLU A 66 -8.46 3.15 -11.94
N LYS A 67 -9.56 3.24 -12.69
CA LYS A 67 -9.67 2.59 -14.00
C LYS A 67 -9.12 3.51 -15.07
N GLN A 68 -8.07 3.08 -15.76
CA GLN A 68 -7.47 3.79 -16.89
C GLN A 68 -7.58 2.92 -18.15
N GLY A 69 -8.61 3.19 -18.95
CA GLY A 69 -8.95 2.39 -20.13
C GLY A 69 -9.28 0.93 -19.77
N ARG A 70 -8.40 0.01 -20.19
CA ARG A 70 -8.54 -1.44 -19.91
C ARG A 70 -7.84 -1.88 -18.62
N PHE A 71 -7.03 -1.00 -18.02
CA PHE A 71 -6.22 -1.34 -16.85
C PHE A 71 -6.86 -0.79 -15.57
N VAL A 72 -6.63 -1.50 -14.48
CA VAL A 72 -6.85 -1.00 -13.13
C VAL A 72 -5.49 -0.63 -12.57
N ILE A 73 -5.32 0.65 -12.26
CA ILE A 73 -4.10 1.20 -11.68
C ILE A 73 -4.27 1.25 -10.17
N TYR A 74 -3.31 0.72 -9.44
CA TYR A 74 -3.24 0.72 -7.98
C TYR A 74 -2.28 1.82 -7.52
N SER A 75 -2.63 2.49 -6.44
CA SER A 75 -1.77 3.45 -5.74
C SER A 75 -2.00 3.34 -4.23
N LEU A 76 -1.06 3.82 -3.42
CA LEU A 76 -1.26 3.89 -1.98
C LEU A 76 -2.43 4.82 -1.65
N HIS A 77 -3.22 4.45 -0.65
CA HIS A 77 -4.30 5.30 -0.18
C HIS A 77 -3.72 6.60 0.42
N PRO A 78 -4.29 7.78 0.16
CA PRO A 78 -3.77 9.06 0.66
C PRO A 78 -3.71 9.13 2.20
N ASP A 79 -4.68 8.51 2.88
CA ASP A 79 -4.70 8.41 4.36
C ASP A 79 -3.66 7.42 4.93
N VAL A 80 -2.87 6.80 4.05
CA VAL A 80 -1.88 5.78 4.40
C VAL A 80 -0.49 6.24 4.00
N ALA A 81 -0.30 6.83 2.82
CA ALA A 81 1.02 7.32 2.40
C ALA A 81 1.12 8.84 2.50
N ALA A 82 1.93 9.32 3.43
CA ALA A 82 2.47 10.67 3.37
C ALA A 82 3.64 10.67 2.39
N VAL A 83 3.36 10.79 1.09
CA VAL A 83 4.42 10.99 0.09
C VAL A 83 5.00 12.38 0.34
N GLY A 84 6.22 12.44 0.88
CA GLY A 84 6.96 13.70 1.04
C GLY A 84 7.02 14.42 -0.30
N LYS A 85 6.44 15.61 -0.38
CA LYS A 85 6.34 16.41 -1.62
C LYS A 85 7.62 17.18 -1.96
N ASP A 86 8.69 17.02 -1.18
CA ASP A 86 9.94 17.75 -1.35
C ASP A 86 11.02 16.86 -1.96
N GLU A 87 11.54 17.27 -3.12
CA GLU A 87 12.54 16.59 -3.95
C GLU A 87 13.95 16.55 -3.33
N SER A 88 14.09 16.93 -2.07
CA SER A 88 15.36 17.05 -1.38
C SER A 88 15.25 16.41 0.01
N MET A 89 15.93 15.27 0.14
CA MET A 89 16.16 14.46 1.33
C MET A 89 15.17 13.30 1.58
N GLU A 90 15.69 12.09 1.42
CA GLU A 90 15.28 10.81 2.01
C GLU A 90 13.76 10.58 2.04
N GLN A 91 13.23 9.98 0.96
CA GLN A 91 11.84 9.58 0.82
C GLN A 91 11.48 8.58 1.93
N ALA A 92 11.09 9.10 3.10
CA ALA A 92 10.52 8.31 4.16
C ALA A 92 9.22 7.69 3.63
N ARG A 93 9.26 6.38 3.37
CA ARG A 93 8.09 5.59 2.98
C ARG A 93 7.22 5.35 4.21
N ARG A 94 6.61 6.43 4.69
CA ARG A 94 5.82 6.44 5.92
C ARG A 94 4.41 5.98 5.63
N ILE A 95 3.98 4.98 6.38
CA ILE A 95 2.63 4.45 6.37
C ILE A 95 1.91 4.90 7.65
N ASP A 96 0.81 5.64 7.51
CA ASP A 96 -0.04 6.10 8.61
C ASP A 96 -1.22 5.13 8.86
N PHE A 97 -1.35 4.66 10.09
CA PHE A 97 -2.41 3.78 10.55
C PHE A 97 -3.47 4.49 11.39
N GLY A 98 -3.40 5.81 11.49
CA GLY A 98 -4.23 6.67 12.34
C GLY A 98 -3.80 6.67 13.80
N CYS A 99 -3.36 5.53 14.33
CA CYS A 99 -2.91 5.39 15.73
C CYS A 99 -1.39 5.28 15.89
N CYS A 100 -0.68 4.89 14.82
CA CYS A 100 0.76 4.77 14.76
C CYS A 100 1.22 4.90 13.29
N SER A 101 2.53 4.94 13.08
CA SER A 101 3.12 4.94 11.74
C SER A 101 4.30 3.99 11.69
N ILE A 102 4.56 3.41 10.52
CA ILE A 102 5.83 2.73 10.24
C ILE A 102 6.53 3.44 9.10
N ASP A 103 7.85 3.54 9.22
CA ASP A 103 8.72 4.00 8.13
C ASP A 103 9.35 2.75 7.51
N LEU A 104 9.11 2.53 6.21
CA LEU A 104 9.77 1.46 5.46
C LEU A 104 11.09 2.01 4.91
N GLU A 105 12.18 1.70 5.59
CA GLU A 105 13.51 1.92 5.05
C GLU A 105 13.73 0.97 3.87
N SER A 106 14.34 1.46 2.79
CA SER A 106 14.63 0.63 1.61
C SER A 106 15.46 -0.58 2.02
N MET A 107 14.90 -1.78 1.88
CA MET A 107 15.57 -3.06 2.18
C MET A 107 16.33 -3.60 0.98
#